data_AF-A0A7J6S7E0-F1
#
_entry.id   AF-A0A7J6S7E0-F1
#
_cell.length_a   1.000
_cell.length_b   1.000
_cell.length_c   1.000
_cell.angle_alpha   90.00
_cell.angle_beta   90.00
_cell.angle_gamma   90.00
#
_symmetry.space_group_name_H-M   'P 1'
#
loop_
_entity.id
_entity.type
_entity.pdbx_description
1 polymer ?
#
loop_
_entity_poly.entity_id
_entity_poly.type
_entity_poly.pdbx_seq_one_letter_code
_entity_poly.pdbx_strand_id
1 'polypeptide(L)'
;MEWEKLGDDELKRWMSFFGLKVASGTSSRGNMVRTLTEVARYIEPRLWSEKKREAEEKRRANKLALVHAIRKDTEMWQRMLLFETIDLTDLSTRLKEQDPTIVCDLVLLRELLEEQGVQFCNTLQAVSQRAAARKPRGAASARRRPRC
;
A
#
# COMPACT_ATOMS: atom_id res chain seq x y z
N MET A 1 9.48 9.20 21.62
CA MET A 1 9.95 10.49 22.15
C MET A 1 10.48 10.27 23.56
N GLU A 2 11.73 10.64 23.87
CA GLU A 2 12.36 10.35 25.19
C GLU A 2 12.26 11.57 26.11
N TRP A 3 11.12 11.70 26.81
CA TRP A 3 10.87 12.77 27.77
C TRP A 3 11.87 12.78 28.94
N GLU A 4 12.51 11.63 29.23
CA GLU A 4 13.51 11.47 30.29
C GLU A 4 14.80 12.29 30.08
N LYS A 5 15.08 12.70 28.85
CA LYS A 5 16.29 13.47 28.50
C LYS A 5 16.09 14.99 28.64
N LEU A 6 14.85 15.45 28.80
CA LEU A 6 14.54 16.88 28.88
C LEU A 6 14.79 17.46 30.26
N GLY A 7 15.14 18.73 30.35
CA GLY A 7 15.24 19.45 31.62
C GLY A 7 13.87 19.65 32.28
N ASP A 8 13.84 19.87 33.61
CA ASP A 8 12.57 20.09 34.32
C ASP A 8 11.81 21.33 33.80
N ASP A 9 12.52 22.36 33.35
CA ASP A 9 11.90 23.56 32.77
C ASP A 9 11.26 23.26 31.40
N GLU A 10 11.86 22.38 30.61
CA GLU A 10 11.31 21.93 29.34
C GLU A 10 10.07 21.06 29.56
N LEU A 11 10.11 20.16 30.55
CA LEU A 11 8.95 19.35 30.95
C LEU A 11 7.79 20.25 31.41
N LYS A 12 8.06 21.30 32.19
CA LYS A 12 7.04 22.26 32.60
C LYS A 12 6.46 23.05 31.43
N ARG A 13 7.29 23.47 30.47
CA ARG A 13 6.82 24.13 29.24
C ARG A 13 5.89 23.22 28.43
N TRP A 14 6.26 21.96 28.25
CA TRP A 14 5.40 20.99 27.57
C TRP A 14 4.11 20.69 28.34
N MET A 15 4.17 20.53 29.66
CA MET A 15 2.97 20.40 30.50
C MET A 15 2.03 21.59 30.34
N SER A 16 2.57 22.82 30.36
CA SER A 16 1.78 24.04 30.13
C SER A 16 1.21 24.12 28.71
N PHE A 17 1.96 23.68 27.69
CA PHE A 17 1.50 23.64 26.30
C PHE A 17 0.26 22.74 26.16
N PHE A 18 0.22 21.61 26.86
CA PHE A 18 -0.94 20.73 26.91
C PHE A 18 -2.03 21.18 27.91
N GLY A 19 -1.91 22.39 28.48
CA GLY A 19 -2.89 22.93 29.44
C GLY A 19 -2.87 22.24 30.80
N LEU A 20 -1.84 21.44 31.09
CA LEU A 20 -1.69 20.73 32.36
C LEU A 20 -1.05 21.65 33.39
N LYS A 21 -1.78 21.90 34.49
CA LYS A 21 -1.30 22.73 35.58
C LYS A 21 -0.19 21.99 36.35
N VAL A 22 1.04 22.45 36.21
CA VAL A 22 2.12 22.04 37.11
C VAL A 22 1.87 22.76 38.43
N ALA A 23 1.26 22.08 39.40
CA ALA A 23 1.09 22.65 40.73
C ALA A 23 2.49 23.01 41.27
N SER A 24 2.72 24.32 41.46
CA SER A 24 3.98 24.88 41.94
C SER A 24 4.33 24.23 43.28
N GLY A 25 5.27 23.28 43.25
CA GLY A 25 5.79 22.60 44.44
C GLY A 25 5.44 21.11 44.62
N THR A 26 4.55 20.50 43.82
CA THR A 26 4.11 19.09 44.06
C THR A 26 4.26 18.13 42.88
N SER A 27 4.62 18.61 41.69
CA SER A 27 4.82 17.72 40.54
C SER A 27 6.27 17.24 40.47
N SER A 28 6.50 16.00 40.88
CA SER A 28 7.81 15.35 40.70
C SER A 28 8.14 15.17 39.22
N ARG A 29 9.43 15.21 38.86
CA ARG A 29 9.91 14.94 37.49
C ARG A 29 9.33 13.66 36.91
N GLY A 30 9.29 12.59 37.71
CA GLY A 30 8.70 11.31 37.30
C GLY A 30 7.22 11.42 36.93
N ASN A 31 6.45 12.25 37.64
CA ASN A 31 5.05 12.50 37.29
C ASN A 31 4.94 13.26 35.95
N MET A 32 5.73 14.31 35.75
CA MET A 32 5.72 15.09 34.49
C MET A 32 6.08 14.22 33.28
N VAL A 33 7.14 13.41 33.39
CA VAL A 33 7.55 12.47 32.34
C VAL A 33 6.46 11.45 32.03
N ARG A 34 5.84 10.86 33.07
CA ARG A 34 4.76 9.89 32.91
C ARG A 34 3.56 10.51 32.20
N THR A 35 3.10 11.68 32.65
CA THR A 35 1.95 12.36 32.06
C THR A 35 2.20 12.75 30.60
N LEU A 36 3.37 13.30 30.27
CA LEU A 36 3.72 13.63 28.87
C LEU A 36 3.84 12.38 27.99
N THR A 37 4.33 11.27 28.55
CA THR A 37 4.37 9.99 27.84
C THR A 37 2.97 9.47 27.54
N GLU A 38 2.04 9.61 28.48
CA GLU A 38 0.64 9.21 28.31
C GLU A 38 -0.10 10.09 27.29
N VAL A 39 0.12 11.40 27.33
CA VAL A 39 -0.38 12.35 26.33
C VAL A 39 0.17 12.03 24.94
N ALA A 40 1.48 11.76 24.81
CA ALA A 40 2.09 11.38 23.54
C ALA A 40 1.47 10.08 22.99
N ARG A 41 1.26 9.07 23.85
CA ARG A 41 0.59 7.82 23.49
C ARG A 41 -0.85 8.01 23.05
N TYR A 42 -1.55 9.04 23.53
CA TYR A 42 -2.93 9.30 23.14
C TYR A 42 -3.02 10.08 21.82
N ILE A 43 -2.06 10.98 21.58
CA ILE A 43 -2.01 11.80 20.37
C ILE A 43 -1.50 11.01 19.17
N GLU A 44 -0.50 10.15 19.36
CA GLU A 44 0.11 9.38 18.26
C GLU A 44 -0.93 8.56 17.47
N PRO A 45 -1.79 7.72 18.06
CA PRO A 45 -2.76 6.94 17.29
C PRO A 45 -3.75 7.80 16.49
N ARG A 46 -4.15 8.97 17.03
CA ARG A 46 -5.12 9.86 16.37
C ARG A 46 -4.53 10.50 15.12
N LEU A 47 -3.32 11.04 15.20
CA LEU A 47 -2.63 11.64 14.04
C LEU A 47 -2.36 10.61 12.93
N TRP A 48 -2.08 9.36 13.29
CA TRP A 48 -1.88 8.28 12.32
C TRP A 48 -3.21 7.81 11.73
N SER A 49 -4.30 7.85 12.49
CA SER A 49 -5.65 7.53 11.99
C SER A 49 -6.17 8.56 10.98
N GLU A 50 -5.93 9.85 11.19
CA GLU A 50 -6.36 10.91 10.27
C GLU A 50 -5.56 10.87 8.97
N LYS A 51 -4.23 10.71 9.05
CA LYS A 51 -3.38 10.51 7.87
C LYS A 51 -3.77 9.26 7.09
N LYS A 52 -4.09 8.16 7.78
CA LYS A 52 -4.57 6.94 7.14
C LYS A 52 -5.90 7.17 6.44
N ARG A 53 -6.83 7.90 7.06
CA ARG A 53 -8.13 8.24 6.47
C ARG A 53 -7.98 9.12 5.23
N GLU A 54 -7.15 10.15 5.29
CA GLU A 54 -6.88 11.03 4.15
C GLU A 54 -6.20 10.27 2.99
N ALA A 55 -5.25 9.39 3.31
CA ALA A 55 -4.62 8.54 2.31
C ALA A 55 -5.62 7.57 1.65
N GLU A 56 -6.55 7.01 2.44
CA GLU A 56 -7.61 6.15 1.92
C GLU A 56 -8.61 6.92 1.05
N GLU A 57 -8.98 8.13 1.44
CA GLU A 57 -9.85 9.01 0.66
C GLU A 57 -9.20 9.40 -0.67
N LYS A 58 -7.92 9.78 -0.65
CA LYS A 58 -7.12 10.02 -1.87
C LYS A 58 -7.05 8.77 -2.75
N ARG A 59 -6.89 7.58 -2.16
CA ARG A 59 -6.91 6.31 -2.88
C ARG A 59 -8.27 6.05 -3.54
N ARG A 60 -9.39 6.33 -2.86
CA ARG A 60 -10.75 6.21 -3.43
C ARG A 60 -10.98 7.21 -4.56
N ALA A 61 -10.57 8.46 -4.38
CA ALA A 61 -10.65 9.48 -5.42
C ALA A 61 -9.85 9.07 -6.66
N ASN A 62 -8.64 8.53 -6.46
CA ASN A 62 -7.80 8.03 -7.55
C ASN A 62 -8.44 6.83 -8.26
N LYS A 63 -9.05 5.89 -7.53
CA LYS A 63 -9.82 4.78 -8.14
C LYS A 63 -10.95 5.28 -9.02
N LEU A 64 -11.72 6.26 -8.56
CA LEU A 64 -12.80 6.86 -9.37
C LEU A 64 -12.25 7.56 -10.61
N ALA A 65 -11.14 8.30 -10.49
CA ALA A 65 -10.48 8.94 -11.61
C ALA A 65 -10.02 7.90 -12.66
N LEU A 66 -9.44 6.79 -12.23
CA LEU A 66 -9.07 5.67 -13.10
C LEU A 66 -10.28 5.10 -13.85
N VAL A 67 -11.38 4.82 -13.16
CA VAL A 67 -12.61 4.34 -13.81
C VAL A 67 -13.13 5.33 -14.85
N HIS A 68 -13.12 6.62 -14.53
CA HIS A 68 -13.52 7.67 -15.47
C HIS A 68 -12.59 7.75 -16.69
N ALA A 69 -11.28 7.61 -16.49
CA ALA A 69 -10.31 7.58 -17.59
C ALA A 69 -10.51 6.36 -18.49
N ILE A 70 -10.67 5.16 -17.89
CA ILE A 70 -10.98 3.93 -18.62
C ILE A 70 -12.26 4.07 -19.45
N ARG A 71 -13.32 4.67 -18.90
CA ARG A 71 -14.58 4.89 -19.63
C ARG A 71 -14.46 5.89 -20.79
N LYS A 72 -13.48 6.78 -20.75
CA LYS A 72 -13.21 7.70 -21.85
C LYS A 72 -12.47 7.00 -22.99
N ASP A 73 -11.64 5.99 -22.70
CA ASP A 73 -11.07 5.09 -23.71
C ASP A 73 -12.14 4.09 -24.16
N THR A 74 -12.86 4.44 -25.22
CA THR A 74 -13.96 3.64 -25.75
C THR A 74 -13.52 2.26 -26.23
N GLU A 75 -12.32 2.14 -26.79
CA GLU A 75 -11.77 0.87 -27.27
C GLU A 75 -11.53 -0.07 -26.09
N MET A 76 -10.84 0.44 -25.07
CA MET A 76 -10.53 -0.33 -23.87
C MET A 76 -11.80 -0.72 -23.09
N TRP A 77 -12.73 0.22 -22.95
CA TRP A 77 -14.01 -0.03 -22.30
C TRP A 77 -14.83 -1.10 -23.02
N GLN A 78 -14.83 -1.12 -24.36
CA GLN A 78 -15.49 -2.16 -25.14
C GLN A 78 -14.85 -3.53 -24.92
N ARG A 79 -13.51 -3.63 -24.89
CA ARG A 79 -12.82 -4.90 -24.59
C ARG A 79 -13.19 -5.45 -23.22
N MET A 80 -13.33 -4.57 -22.21
CA MET A 80 -13.83 -4.96 -20.88
C MET A 80 -15.24 -5.54 -20.94
N LEU A 81 -16.14 -4.92 -21.69
CA LEU A 81 -17.52 -5.39 -21.86
C LEU A 81 -17.61 -6.72 -22.61
N LEU A 82 -16.65 -7.00 -23.48
CA LEU A 82 -16.53 -8.27 -24.21
C LEU A 82 -15.81 -9.36 -23.40
N PHE A 83 -15.46 -9.09 -22.14
CA PHE A 83 -14.68 -9.99 -21.27
C PHE A 83 -13.34 -10.43 -21.89
N GLU A 84 -12.76 -9.60 -22.75
CA GLU A 84 -11.43 -9.85 -23.28
C GLU A 84 -10.37 -9.66 -22.19
N THR A 85 -9.31 -10.46 -22.26
CA THR A 85 -8.18 -10.33 -21.32
C THR A 85 -7.40 -9.06 -21.63
N ILE A 86 -7.29 -8.17 -20.65
CA ILE A 86 -6.59 -6.88 -20.81
C ILE A 86 -5.16 -6.97 -20.26
N ASP A 87 -4.20 -6.45 -21.00
CA ASP A 87 -2.82 -6.31 -20.51
C ASP A 87 -2.73 -5.10 -19.56
N LEU A 88 -2.33 -5.35 -18.31
CA LEU A 88 -2.16 -4.30 -17.30
C LEU A 88 -1.13 -3.24 -17.70
N THR A 89 -0.09 -3.64 -18.42
CA THR A 89 0.98 -2.75 -18.88
C THR A 89 0.47 -1.81 -19.96
N ASP A 90 -0.24 -2.35 -20.96
CA ASP A 90 -0.86 -1.57 -22.04
C ASP A 90 -1.92 -0.60 -21.51
N LEU A 91 -2.76 -1.09 -20.59
CA LEU A 91 -3.76 -0.24 -19.91
C LEU A 91 -3.08 0.89 -19.13
N SER A 92 -2.00 0.60 -18.40
CA SER A 92 -1.28 1.61 -17.64
C SER A 92 -0.60 2.65 -18.54
N THR A 93 -0.02 2.25 -19.67
CA THR A 93 0.59 3.18 -20.62
C THR A 93 -0.45 4.09 -21.26
N ARG A 94 -1.58 3.53 -21.73
CA ARG A 94 -2.69 4.32 -22.31
C ARG A 94 -3.28 5.32 -21.32
N LEU A 95 -3.50 4.90 -20.08
CA LEU A 95 -4.04 5.79 -19.04
C LEU A 95 -3.08 6.95 -18.71
N LYS A 96 -1.76 6.71 -18.71
CA LYS A 96 -0.76 7.76 -18.51
C LYS A 96 -0.65 8.72 -19.69
N GLU A 97 -0.83 8.22 -20.91
CA GLU A 97 -0.85 9.05 -22.12
C GLU A 97 -2.10 9.95 -22.16
N GLN A 98 -3.24 9.42 -21.71
CA GLN A 98 -4.49 10.15 -21.69
C GLN A 98 -4.56 11.20 -20.58
N ASP A 99 -4.10 10.85 -19.38
CA ASP A 99 -4.08 11.76 -18.24
C ASP A 99 -2.81 11.58 -17.39
N PRO A 100 -1.78 12.43 -17.58
CA PRO A 100 -0.52 12.33 -16.86
C PRO A 100 -0.65 12.70 -15.37
N THR A 101 -1.79 13.25 -14.94
CA THR A 101 -2.01 13.63 -13.54
C THR A 101 -2.45 12.47 -12.67
N ILE A 102 -2.95 11.39 -13.27
CA ILE A 102 -3.45 10.22 -12.55
C ILE A 102 -2.29 9.33 -12.10
N VAL A 103 -2.26 9.01 -10.80
CA VAL A 103 -1.27 8.07 -10.26
C VAL A 103 -1.70 6.64 -10.62
N CYS A 104 -1.16 6.14 -11.71
CA CYS A 104 -1.45 4.80 -12.21
C CYS A 104 -0.42 3.79 -11.68
N ASP A 105 -0.68 3.23 -10.50
CA ASP A 105 0.06 2.09 -9.94
C ASP A 105 -0.57 0.77 -10.41
N LEU A 106 0.28 -0.18 -10.81
CA LEU A 106 -0.15 -1.52 -11.27
C LEU A 106 -0.87 -2.29 -10.16
N VAL A 107 -0.49 -2.09 -8.90
CA VAL A 107 -1.14 -2.74 -7.76
C VAL A 107 -2.58 -2.25 -7.63
N LEU A 108 -2.77 -0.93 -7.70
CA LEU A 108 -4.09 -0.32 -7.61
C LEU A 108 -4.98 -0.71 -8.80
N LEU A 109 -4.40 -0.79 -10.00
CA LEU A 109 -5.12 -1.19 -11.21
C LEU A 109 -5.58 -2.64 -11.12
N ARG A 110 -4.73 -3.54 -10.62
CA ARG A 110 -5.07 -4.95 -10.36
C ARG A 110 -6.26 -5.05 -9.41
N GLU A 111 -6.16 -4.42 -8.24
CA GLU A 111 -7.25 -4.45 -7.25
C GLU A 111 -8.56 -3.90 -7.84
N LEU A 112 -8.48 -2.80 -8.59
CA LEU A 112 -9.65 -2.20 -9.26
C LEU A 112 -10.28 -3.19 -10.24
N LEU A 113 -9.50 -3.85 -11.09
CA LEU A 113 -10.02 -4.81 -12.07
C LEU A 113 -10.55 -6.08 -11.41
N GLU A 114 -9.89 -6.58 -10.36
CA GLU A 114 -10.39 -7.70 -9.55
C GLU A 114 -11.72 -7.36 -8.87
N GLU A 115 -11.86 -6.16 -8.30
CA GLU A 115 -13.12 -5.66 -7.72
C GLU A 115 -14.25 -5.56 -8.75
N GLN A 116 -13.93 -5.26 -10.02
CA GLN A 116 -14.91 -5.19 -11.12
C GLN A 116 -15.13 -6.55 -11.82
N GLY A 117 -14.41 -7.60 -11.44
CA GLY A 117 -14.51 -8.92 -12.07
C GLY A 117 -13.98 -8.98 -13.51
N VAL A 118 -13.05 -8.09 -13.88
CA VAL A 118 -12.48 -8.00 -15.22
C VAL A 118 -11.28 -8.93 -15.34
N GLN A 119 -11.18 -9.66 -16.46
CA GLN A 119 -10.04 -10.53 -16.72
C GLN A 119 -8.84 -9.71 -17.23
N PHE A 120 -7.67 -9.93 -16.63
CA PHE A 120 -6.45 -9.25 -17.06
C PHE A 120 -5.26 -10.21 -17.07
N CYS A 121 -4.26 -9.88 -17.89
CA CYS A 121 -2.99 -10.57 -17.95
C CYS A 121 -1.86 -9.63 -17.48
N ASN A 122 -0.90 -10.21 -16.76
CA ASN A 122 0.31 -9.50 -16.36
C ASN A 122 1.43 -10.06 -17.23
N THR A 123 1.80 -9.34 -18.30
CA THR A 123 2.75 -9.81 -19.33
C THR A 123 4.08 -10.26 -18.73
N LEU A 124 4.48 -9.68 -17.58
CA LEU A 124 5.69 -10.06 -16.84
C LEU A 124 5.60 -11.41 -16.10
N GLN A 125 4.42 -11.88 -15.69
CA GLN A 125 4.27 -13.17 -15.00
C GLN A 125 4.05 -14.36 -15.95
N ALA A 126 3.54 -14.11 -17.17
CA ALA A 126 3.28 -15.17 -18.15
C ALA A 126 4.56 -15.88 -18.62
N VAL A 127 5.70 -15.18 -18.66
CA VAL A 127 6.99 -15.75 -19.06
C VAL A 127 7.57 -16.66 -17.97
N SER A 128 7.39 -16.32 -16.70
CA SER A 128 7.94 -17.09 -15.58
C SER A 128 7.23 -18.44 -15.39
N GLN A 129 5.91 -18.49 -15.61
CA GLN A 129 5.16 -19.75 -15.47
C GLN A 129 5.41 -20.74 -16.63
N ARG A 130 5.73 -20.25 -17.85
CA ARG A 130 6.09 -21.14 -18.97
C ARG A 130 7.49 -21.75 -18.82
N ALA A 131 8.41 -21.08 -18.13
CA ALA A 131 9.74 -21.62 -17.85
C ALA A 131 9.70 -22.77 -16.81
N ALA A 132 8.81 -22.70 -15.81
CA ALA A 132 8.69 -23.71 -14.76
C ALA A 132 8.03 -25.04 -15.23
N ALA A 133 7.27 -25.03 -16.33
CA ALA A 133 6.63 -26.23 -16.87
C ALA A 133 7.56 -27.12 -17.72
N ARG A 134 8.76 -26.64 -18.07
CA ARG A 134 9.80 -27.45 -18.75
C ARG A 134 10.69 -28.16 -17.74
N LYS A 135 10.12 -29.10 -16.99
CA LYS A 135 10.93 -30.09 -16.26
C LYS A 135 11.48 -31.07 -17.31
N PRO A 136 12.81 -31.18 -17.53
CA PRO A 136 13.35 -32.19 -18.42
C PRO A 136 13.02 -33.56 -17.81
N ARG A 137 12.23 -34.37 -18.52
CA ARG A 137 12.07 -35.80 -18.20
C ARG A 137 13.45 -36.44 -18.34
N GLY A 138 14.11 -36.66 -17.21
CA GLY A 138 15.37 -37.36 -17.12
C GLY A 138 15.31 -38.69 -17.85
N ALA A 139 16.31 -38.91 -18.69
CA ALA A 139 16.51 -40.09 -19.50
C ALA A 139 16.43 -41.38 -18.66
N ALA A 140 15.66 -42.34 -19.16
CA ALA A 140 15.55 -43.68 -18.61
C ALA A 140 16.93 -44.36 -18.58
N SER A 141 17.42 -44.63 -17.38
CA SER A 141 18.63 -45.41 -17.14
C SER A 141 18.37 -46.88 -17.52
N ALA A 142 18.85 -47.27 -18.70
CA ALA A 142 18.84 -48.64 -19.18
C ALA A 142 19.79 -49.51 -18.35
N ARG A 143 19.26 -50.27 -17.38
CA ARG A 143 20.02 -51.33 -16.70
C ARG A 143 20.11 -52.56 -17.60
N ARG A 144 21.30 -52.77 -18.16
CA ARG A 144 21.74 -54.03 -18.79
C ARG A 144 21.70 -55.17 -17.77
N ARG A 145 21.10 -56.30 -18.15
CA ARG A 145 21.32 -57.61 -17.51
C ARG A 145 22.63 -58.21 -18.03
N PRO A 146 23.49 -58.82 -17.20
CA PRO A 146 24.42 -59.83 -17.67
C PRO A 146 23.73 -61.21 -17.63
N ARG A 147 23.92 -61.96 -18.72
CA ARG A 147 23.71 -63.41 -18.77
C ARG A 147 24.83 -64.07 -17.96
N CYS A 148 24.48 -65.04 -17.12
CA CYS A 148 25.11 -66.35 -16.92
C CYS A 148 24.08 -67.22 -16.21
#